data_AF-A0A8H3U159-F1
#
_entry.id   AF-A0A8H3U159-F1
#
_cell.length_a   1.000
_cell.length_b   1.000
_cell.length_c   1.000
_cell.angle_alpha   90.00
_cell.angle_beta   90.00
_cell.angle_gamma   90.00
#
_symmetry.space_group_name_H-M   'P 1'
#
loop_
_entity.id
_entity.type
_entity.pdbx_description
1 polymer ?
#
loop_
_entity_poly.entity_id
_entity_poly.type
_entity_poly.pdbx_seq_one_letter_code
_entity_poly.pdbx_strand_id
1 'polypeptide(L)'
;MRQSFDLLTTRLPLASQLSFGRPAPANTRWPLRVSYWAGRRQAARMQSTLVGNSGREYKRSQVLHPHPKTPSLDIHLAVLDNQFFILKPVSPSIFSHLLEFSKEFGDNPYLRTHVDYNDHESVVIYEGYTTDVLSLVKNYPPLPLKIHLDLKPDNVLANWHLDEEEKFHLGKVALGDLDIALKLEDEKPFNHRIGNVMWRSPEGQLGKGVGKHSEVFSFGLLCFYVITGVEWLHADFANLEVEPESVILFKLLSAFGPLPDELVKHVNDAESGELLRALWQAISEDETNETFDSWSSDTFPNLDNEAKRLILRMTNLDPAKRASMSDIMADTYWN
;
A
#
# COMPACT_ATOMS: atom_id res chain seq x y z
N MET A 1 9.41 23.44 37.38
CA MET A 1 8.46 23.22 38.50
C MET A 1 7.26 22.52 37.90
N ARG A 2 6.93 21.34 38.42
CA ARG A 2 6.04 20.33 37.84
C ARG A 2 4.63 20.87 37.60
N GLN A 3 4.08 20.60 36.42
CA GLN A 3 2.64 20.39 36.26
C GLN A 3 2.45 18.99 35.69
N SER A 4 2.06 18.10 36.58
CA SER A 4 1.64 16.73 36.37
C SER A 4 0.33 16.71 35.58
N PHE A 5 0.36 16.12 34.38
CA PHE A 5 -0.84 15.65 33.71
C PHE A 5 -1.22 14.29 34.33
N ASP A 6 -2.14 14.33 35.29
CA ASP A 6 -2.92 13.17 35.72
C ASP A 6 -3.97 12.86 34.64
N LEU A 7 -3.70 11.85 33.81
CA LEU A 7 -4.70 11.24 32.92
C LEU A 7 -4.77 9.70 33.05
N LEU A 8 -4.21 9.13 34.12
CA LEU A 8 -4.08 7.67 34.29
C LEU A 8 -5.07 7.00 35.27
N THR A 9 -6.21 7.61 35.62
CA THR A 9 -7.12 7.03 36.65
C THR A 9 -8.60 6.91 36.31
N THR A 10 -9.01 7.15 35.07
CA THR A 10 -10.33 6.70 34.61
C THR A 10 -10.18 5.42 33.81
N ARG A 11 -10.47 4.28 34.47
CA ARG A 11 -10.76 2.99 33.82
C ARG A 11 -11.89 3.20 32.80
N LEU A 12 -11.54 3.48 31.56
CA LEU A 12 -12.44 3.36 30.42
C LEU A 12 -12.34 1.91 29.91
N PRO A 13 -13.46 1.19 29.74
CA PRO A 13 -13.43 -0.19 29.25
C PRO A 13 -13.21 -0.16 27.73
N LEU A 14 -11.94 -0.08 27.30
CA LEU A 14 -11.57 -0.18 25.87
C LEU A 14 -12.10 -1.49 25.25
N ALA A 15 -12.14 -2.57 26.05
CA ALA A 15 -12.58 -3.89 25.61
C ALA A 15 -14.09 -3.98 25.28
N SER A 16 -14.96 -3.16 25.90
CA SER A 16 -16.41 -3.24 25.64
C SER A 16 -16.87 -2.49 24.39
N GLN A 17 -15.98 -1.72 23.75
CA GLN A 17 -16.30 -0.93 22.55
C GLN A 17 -15.58 -1.42 21.29
N LEU A 18 -14.64 -2.37 21.41
CA LEU A 18 -13.83 -2.90 20.29
C LEU A 18 -14.05 -4.42 20.09
N SER A 19 -15.28 -4.92 20.33
CA SER A 19 -15.62 -6.30 19.98
C SER A 19 -15.79 -6.43 18.46
N PHE A 20 -14.68 -6.61 17.75
CA PHE A 20 -14.70 -6.92 16.33
C PHE A 20 -14.84 -8.43 16.17
N GLY A 21 -16.10 -8.88 16.24
CA GLY A 21 -16.46 -10.24 15.81
C GLY A 21 -16.01 -10.50 14.37
N ARG A 22 -15.84 -11.78 14.04
CA ARG A 22 -15.43 -12.38 12.75
C ARG A 22 -15.42 -11.41 11.55
N PRO A 23 -14.39 -11.44 10.69
CA PRO A 23 -14.52 -10.87 9.35
C PRO A 23 -15.72 -11.53 8.65
N ALA A 24 -16.81 -10.78 8.51
CA ALA A 24 -17.96 -11.24 7.76
C ALA A 24 -17.56 -11.27 6.28
N PRO A 25 -17.79 -12.38 5.55
CA PRO A 25 -17.65 -12.34 4.10
C PRO A 25 -18.59 -11.27 3.56
N ALA A 26 -18.06 -10.39 2.71
CA ALA A 26 -18.86 -9.40 2.02
C ALA A 26 -19.87 -10.12 1.11
N ASN A 27 -21.09 -10.31 1.62
CA ASN A 27 -22.27 -10.59 0.79
C ASN A 27 -22.72 -9.31 0.04
N THR A 28 -21.97 -8.23 0.17
CA THR A 28 -21.98 -7.08 -0.72
C THR A 28 -21.04 -7.35 -1.90
N ARG A 29 -21.51 -8.14 -2.86
CA ARG A 29 -21.11 -7.93 -4.26
C ARG A 29 -21.60 -6.54 -4.66
N TRP A 30 -20.81 -5.51 -4.33
CA TRP A 30 -20.97 -4.22 -4.98
C TRP A 30 -20.65 -4.44 -6.46
N PRO A 31 -21.49 -3.98 -7.39
CA PRO A 31 -21.21 -4.15 -8.80
C PRO A 31 -19.87 -3.49 -9.06
N LEU A 32 -18.88 -4.31 -9.47
CA LEU A 32 -17.68 -3.83 -10.13
C LEU A 32 -18.17 -2.84 -11.20
N ARG A 33 -17.95 -1.55 -10.97
CA ARG A 33 -18.05 -0.57 -12.05
C ARG A 33 -16.83 -0.83 -12.92
N VAL A 34 -16.95 -1.86 -13.76
CA VAL A 34 -16.15 -2.01 -14.96
C VAL A 34 -16.40 -0.72 -15.73
N SER A 35 -15.44 0.20 -15.65
CA SER A 35 -15.41 1.36 -16.50
C SER A 35 -15.09 0.84 -17.89
N TYR A 36 -16.13 0.42 -18.62
CA TYR A 36 -16.03 0.15 -20.04
C TYR A 36 -15.53 1.44 -20.70
N TRP A 37 -14.28 1.45 -21.15
CA TRP A 37 -13.71 2.51 -21.98
C TRP A 37 -14.22 2.39 -23.42
N ALA A 38 -15.54 2.31 -23.57
CA ALA A 38 -16.22 2.37 -24.85
C ALA A 38 -16.86 3.76 -24.99
N GLY A 39 -16.17 4.63 -25.72
CA GLY A 39 -16.75 5.73 -26.49
C GLY A 39 -17.71 6.68 -25.77
N ARG A 40 -17.18 7.76 -25.17
CA ARG A 40 -17.91 9.03 -25.13
C ARG A 40 -17.10 10.11 -25.82
N ARG A 41 -17.53 10.48 -27.03
CA ARG A 41 -17.14 11.74 -27.65
C ARG A 41 -17.84 12.87 -26.88
N GLN A 42 -17.07 13.69 -26.18
CA GLN A 42 -17.52 15.00 -25.71
C GLN A 42 -16.64 16.10 -26.32
N ALA A 43 -17.25 17.26 -26.49
CA ALA A 43 -16.88 18.34 -27.41
C ALA A 43 -15.43 18.85 -27.24
N ALA A 44 -14.87 19.32 -28.37
CA ALA A 44 -13.53 19.87 -28.48
C ALA A 44 -13.32 21.11 -27.59
N ARG A 45 -12.82 20.90 -26.38
CA ARG A 45 -12.03 21.90 -25.66
C ARG A 45 -10.63 21.93 -26.29
N MET A 46 -10.00 23.10 -26.40
CA MET A 46 -8.57 23.19 -26.75
C MET A 46 -7.79 22.25 -25.84
N GLN A 47 -7.33 21.13 -26.40
CA GLN A 47 -6.47 20.18 -25.69
C GLN A 47 -5.08 20.80 -25.67
N SER A 48 -4.66 21.33 -24.51
CA SER A 48 -3.32 21.91 -24.37
C SER A 48 -2.27 20.81 -24.51
N THR A 49 -1.33 21.00 -25.41
CA THR A 49 -0.20 20.09 -25.61
C THR A 49 0.86 20.35 -24.53
N LEU A 50 1.49 19.30 -24.01
CA LEU A 50 2.72 19.39 -23.22
C LEU A 50 3.88 18.89 -24.09
N VAL A 51 4.97 19.66 -24.19
CA VAL A 51 6.18 19.22 -24.88
C VAL A 51 7.12 18.62 -23.84
N GLY A 52 7.45 17.35 -23.95
CA GLY A 52 8.44 16.72 -23.10
C GLY A 52 9.87 17.13 -23.48
N ASN A 53 10.82 16.90 -22.58
CA ASN A 53 12.23 17.20 -22.79
C ASN A 53 12.85 16.31 -23.89
N SER A 54 12.21 15.18 -24.21
CA SER A 54 12.54 14.40 -25.41
C SER A 54 12.14 15.07 -26.74
N GLY A 55 11.39 16.18 -26.69
CA GLY A 55 10.78 16.86 -27.84
C GLY A 55 9.45 16.27 -28.28
N ARG A 56 8.97 15.19 -27.64
CA ARG A 56 7.65 14.60 -27.92
C ARG A 56 6.52 15.50 -27.45
N GLU A 57 5.46 15.56 -28.24
CA GLU A 57 4.28 16.39 -27.98
C GLU A 57 3.10 15.55 -27.48
N TYR A 58 2.75 15.70 -26.20
CA TYR A 58 1.70 14.94 -25.54
C TYR A 58 0.40 15.74 -25.52
N LYS A 59 -0.62 15.26 -26.23
CA LYS A 59 -1.91 15.95 -26.30
C LYS A 59 -2.76 15.59 -25.09
N ARG A 60 -3.00 16.55 -24.18
CA ARG A 60 -3.85 16.33 -22.99
C ARG A 60 -5.27 15.97 -23.43
N SER A 61 -5.80 14.87 -22.92
CA SER A 61 -7.14 14.36 -23.22
C SER A 61 -8.14 14.75 -22.13
N GLN A 62 -7.98 14.20 -20.93
CA GLN A 62 -8.89 14.39 -19.80
C GLN A 62 -8.13 14.38 -18.46
N VAL A 63 -8.72 14.96 -17.42
CA VAL A 63 -8.23 14.80 -16.04
C VAL A 63 -8.59 13.38 -15.60
N LEU A 64 -7.59 12.61 -15.17
CA LEU A 64 -7.78 11.28 -14.59
C LEU A 64 -8.06 11.36 -13.10
N HIS A 65 -7.22 12.10 -12.38
CA HIS A 65 -7.37 12.30 -10.94
C HIS A 65 -7.24 13.78 -10.63
N PRO A 66 -8.33 14.43 -10.18
CA PRO A 66 -8.26 15.79 -9.71
C PRO A 66 -7.53 15.83 -8.36
N HIS A 67 -6.62 16.77 -8.19
CA HIS A 67 -5.97 16.98 -6.91
C HIS A 67 -6.96 17.70 -5.97
N PRO A 68 -7.15 17.22 -4.72
CA PRO A 68 -8.24 17.68 -3.85
C PRO A 68 -8.25 19.20 -3.56
N LYS A 69 -7.08 19.83 -3.57
CA LYS A 69 -6.89 21.23 -3.15
C LYS A 69 -6.17 22.11 -4.18
N THR A 70 -5.57 21.52 -5.20
CA THR A 70 -4.56 22.21 -6.02
C THR A 70 -4.71 21.77 -7.47
N PRO A 71 -5.63 22.37 -8.24
CA PRO A 71 -5.95 21.92 -9.60
C PRO A 71 -4.76 21.90 -10.56
N SER A 72 -3.69 22.66 -10.29
CA SER A 72 -2.46 22.60 -11.06
C SER A 72 -1.66 21.30 -10.89
N LEU A 73 -2.02 20.47 -9.91
CA LEU A 73 -1.47 19.14 -9.66
C LEU A 73 -2.41 18.02 -10.12
N ASP A 74 -3.43 18.34 -10.90
CA ASP A 74 -4.31 17.34 -11.51
C ASP A 74 -3.49 16.37 -12.37
N ILE A 75 -3.78 15.08 -12.25
CA ILE A 75 -3.18 14.05 -13.10
C ILE A 75 -3.98 13.97 -14.39
N HIS A 76 -3.30 14.10 -15.53
CA HIS A 76 -3.95 14.12 -16.84
C HIS A 76 -3.61 12.88 -17.66
N LEU A 77 -4.60 12.38 -18.40
CA LEU A 77 -4.37 11.47 -19.52
C LEU A 77 -3.90 12.29 -20.72
N ALA A 78 -2.88 11.82 -21.42
CA ALA A 78 -2.46 12.34 -22.70
C ALA A 78 -2.39 11.22 -23.75
N VAL A 79 -2.42 11.63 -25.02
CA VAL A 79 -2.31 10.72 -26.16
C VAL A 79 -1.17 11.19 -27.06
N LEU A 80 -0.33 10.25 -27.48
CA LEU A 80 0.68 10.41 -28.51
C LEU A 80 0.66 9.11 -29.35
N ASP A 81 0.52 9.22 -30.67
CA ASP A 81 0.51 8.09 -31.62
C ASP A 81 -0.42 6.93 -31.22
N ASN A 82 -1.65 7.25 -30.81
CA ASN A 82 -2.66 6.32 -30.30
C ASN A 82 -2.27 5.53 -29.03
N GLN A 83 -1.15 5.88 -28.38
CA GLN A 83 -0.77 5.38 -27.07
C GLN A 83 -1.17 6.37 -25.97
N PHE A 84 -1.51 5.83 -24.81
CA PHE A 84 -1.89 6.62 -23.64
C PHE A 84 -0.69 6.91 -22.75
N PHE A 85 -0.62 8.13 -22.24
CA PHE A 85 0.39 8.59 -21.31
C PHE A 85 -0.27 9.27 -20.12
N ILE A 86 0.40 9.23 -18.97
CA ILE A 86 -0.02 9.92 -17.75
C ILE A 86 0.91 11.10 -17.53
N LEU A 87 0.35 12.31 -17.50
CA LEU A 87 1.05 13.51 -17.10
C LEU A 87 0.78 13.74 -15.61
N LYS A 88 1.81 13.67 -14.79
CA LYS A 88 1.73 13.88 -13.34
C LYS A 88 2.53 15.14 -13.00
N PRO A 89 1.87 16.32 -12.90
CA PRO A 89 2.50 17.50 -12.34
C PRO A 89 2.81 17.25 -10.86
N VAL A 90 4.01 17.66 -10.43
CA VAL A 90 4.49 17.43 -9.05
C VAL A 90 5.14 18.70 -8.51
N SER A 91 5.38 18.74 -7.20
CA SER A 91 6.17 19.84 -6.62
C SER A 91 7.63 19.79 -7.11
N PRO A 92 8.37 20.91 -7.11
CA PRO A 92 9.78 20.91 -7.53
C PRO A 92 10.69 19.95 -6.73
N SER A 93 10.38 19.72 -5.45
CA SER A 93 11.11 18.77 -4.61
C SER A 93 10.88 17.33 -5.05
N ILE A 94 9.62 16.94 -5.29
CA ILE A 94 9.27 15.60 -5.79
C ILE A 94 9.82 15.42 -7.20
N PHE A 95 9.73 16.44 -8.06
CA PHE A 95 10.28 16.41 -9.41
C PHE A 95 11.77 16.06 -9.40
N SER A 96 12.55 16.76 -8.58
CA SER A 96 13.99 16.53 -8.46
C SER A 96 14.28 15.11 -7.96
N HIS A 97 13.54 14.64 -6.95
CA HIS A 97 13.66 13.28 -6.43
C HIS A 97 13.38 12.21 -7.49
N LEU A 98 12.29 12.35 -8.26
CA LEU A 98 11.92 11.40 -9.32
C LEU A 98 12.92 11.38 -10.47
N LEU A 99 13.57 12.50 -10.80
CA LEU A 99 14.65 12.56 -11.79
C LEU A 99 15.90 11.82 -11.30
N GLU A 100 16.29 12.01 -10.04
CA GLU A 100 17.41 11.27 -9.44
C GLU A 100 17.12 9.77 -9.36
N PHE A 101 15.90 9.40 -8.96
CA PHE A 101 15.45 8.02 -8.90
C PHE A 101 15.53 7.34 -10.28
N SER A 102 15.03 8.01 -11.33
CA SER A 102 15.07 7.47 -12.69
C SER A 102 16.49 7.26 -13.21
N LYS A 103 17.47 8.09 -12.79
CA LYS A 103 18.89 7.88 -13.15
C LYS A 103 19.48 6.63 -12.48
N GLU A 104 19.08 6.32 -11.25
CA GLU A 104 19.58 5.15 -10.52
C GLU A 104 18.87 3.85 -10.92
N PHE A 105 17.57 3.92 -11.23
CA PHE A 105 16.70 2.75 -11.40
C PHE A 105 15.99 2.67 -12.76
N GLY A 106 16.34 3.53 -13.73
CA GLY A 106 15.69 3.68 -15.03
C GLY A 106 15.54 2.39 -15.83
N ASP A 107 16.53 1.51 -15.74
CA ASP A 107 16.58 0.25 -16.50
C ASP A 107 15.83 -0.89 -15.80
N ASN A 108 15.22 -0.65 -14.63
CA ASN A 108 14.47 -1.68 -13.91
C ASN A 108 13.06 -1.85 -14.50
N PRO A 109 12.75 -2.98 -15.17
CA PRO A 109 11.49 -3.15 -15.89
C PRO A 109 10.25 -3.21 -14.98
N TYR A 110 10.45 -3.39 -13.67
CA TYR A 110 9.40 -3.57 -12.68
C TYR A 110 9.12 -2.32 -11.84
N LEU A 111 9.95 -1.28 -11.98
CA LEU A 111 9.70 0.03 -11.39
C LEU A 111 9.16 0.94 -12.47
N ARG A 112 8.02 1.58 -12.20
CA ARG A 112 7.46 2.56 -13.13
C ARG A 112 8.28 3.83 -13.05
N THR A 113 9.22 3.98 -13.97
CA THR A 113 9.96 5.21 -14.21
C THR A 113 9.26 6.05 -15.28
N HIS A 114 9.51 7.36 -15.26
CA HIS A 114 8.96 8.26 -16.28
C HIS A 114 9.71 8.04 -17.60
N VAL A 115 8.95 8.04 -18.70
CA VAL A 115 9.50 7.90 -20.06
C VAL A 115 9.94 9.24 -20.64
N ASP A 116 9.51 10.34 -20.02
CA ASP A 116 9.82 11.72 -20.39
C ASP A 116 9.46 12.64 -19.22
N TYR A 117 9.80 13.92 -19.31
CA TYR A 117 9.45 14.93 -18.33
C TYR A 117 9.45 16.33 -18.96
N ASN A 118 8.85 17.31 -18.31
CA ASN A 118 8.95 18.72 -18.65
C ASN A 118 9.44 19.47 -17.39
N ASP A 119 10.61 20.08 -17.48
CA ASP A 119 11.28 20.79 -16.39
C ASP A 119 10.62 22.14 -16.08
N HIS A 120 10.15 22.86 -17.09
CA HIS A 120 9.47 24.15 -16.94
C HIS A 120 8.16 24.06 -16.15
N GLU A 121 7.37 23.02 -16.39
CA GLU A 121 6.07 22.78 -15.73
C GLU A 121 6.19 21.79 -14.55
N SER A 122 7.37 21.23 -14.27
CA SER A 122 7.58 20.17 -13.25
C SER A 122 6.63 18.98 -13.43
N VAL A 123 6.51 18.49 -14.66
CA VAL A 123 5.63 17.36 -15.03
C VAL A 123 6.46 16.15 -15.39
N VAL A 124 6.23 15.02 -14.72
CA VAL A 124 6.77 13.73 -15.15
C VAL A 124 5.75 12.99 -16.00
N ILE A 125 6.23 12.29 -17.04
CA ILE A 125 5.39 11.66 -18.06
C ILE A 125 5.62 10.17 -18.00
N TYR A 126 4.56 9.42 -17.75
CA TYR A 126 4.60 7.96 -17.67
C TYR A 126 3.84 7.34 -18.84
N GLU A 127 4.26 6.16 -19.26
CA GLU A 127 3.41 5.29 -20.08
C GLU A 127 2.13 4.94 -19.30
N GLY A 128 0.99 4.92 -19.98
CA GLY A 128 -0.30 4.56 -19.40
C GLY A 128 -0.41 3.05 -19.15
N TYR A 129 -0.92 2.68 -17.98
CA TYR A 129 -1.28 1.29 -17.65
C TYR A 129 -2.81 1.18 -17.64
N THR A 130 -3.35 0.02 -18.02
CA THR A 130 -4.80 -0.16 -18.17
C THR A 130 -5.54 -0.34 -16.84
N THR A 131 -4.86 -0.77 -15.78
CA THR A 131 -5.44 -0.95 -14.43
C THR A 131 -4.37 -1.00 -13.32
N ASP A 132 -4.80 -0.98 -12.07
CA ASP A 132 -4.00 -1.27 -10.88
C ASP A 132 -4.22 -2.74 -10.41
N VAL A 133 -3.34 -3.19 -9.53
CA VAL A 133 -3.23 -4.56 -9.04
C VAL A 133 -4.31 -4.91 -8.05
N LEU A 134 -5.04 -3.94 -7.46
CA LEU A 134 -6.32 -4.21 -6.78
C LEU A 134 -7.23 -5.05 -7.69
N SER A 135 -7.10 -4.86 -9.01
CA SER A 135 -7.93 -5.52 -10.02
C SER A 135 -7.33 -6.79 -10.63
N LEU A 136 -6.11 -7.23 -10.27
CA LEU A 136 -5.33 -8.04 -11.22
C LEU A 136 -4.49 -9.23 -10.73
N VAL A 137 -4.40 -9.52 -9.44
CA VAL A 137 -3.21 -10.26 -9.00
C VAL A 137 -3.19 -11.74 -9.33
N LYS A 138 -2.17 -12.14 -10.12
CA LYS A 138 -1.32 -13.34 -9.96
C LYS A 138 -0.10 -13.26 -10.91
N ASN A 139 1.12 -13.13 -10.35
CA ASN A 139 2.38 -13.81 -10.75
C ASN A 139 3.68 -12.95 -10.77
N TYR A 140 4.72 -13.44 -10.05
CA TYR A 140 6.19 -13.19 -10.16
C TYR A 140 6.81 -11.92 -9.51
N PRO A 141 8.17 -11.74 -9.51
CA PRO A 141 9.14 -12.05 -8.44
C PRO A 141 9.82 -10.75 -7.87
N PRO A 142 10.90 -10.76 -7.04
CA PRO A 142 11.30 -9.66 -6.14
C PRO A 142 11.77 -8.39 -6.86
N LEU A 143 11.35 -7.24 -6.32
CA LEU A 143 11.87 -5.92 -6.66
C LEU A 143 13.12 -5.55 -5.85
N PRO A 144 14.17 -4.98 -6.47
CA PRO A 144 15.24 -4.30 -5.76
C PRO A 144 14.83 -2.84 -5.49
N LEU A 145 13.86 -2.63 -4.60
CA LEU A 145 13.62 -1.33 -3.99
C LEU A 145 14.34 -1.25 -2.66
N LYS A 146 14.87 -0.07 -2.33
CA LYS A 146 15.52 0.13 -1.03
C LYS A 146 14.48 0.34 0.07
N ILE A 147 13.44 1.18 -0.11
CA ILE A 147 12.11 1.16 0.55
C ILE A 147 11.06 2.03 -0.21
N HIS A 148 9.87 1.51 -0.56
CA HIS A 148 8.71 2.18 -1.19
C HIS A 148 7.85 3.01 -0.22
N LEU A 149 7.69 2.56 1.02
CA LEU A 149 6.91 3.19 2.12
C LEU A 149 5.40 3.34 1.94
N ASP A 150 4.88 3.25 0.73
CA ASP A 150 3.44 3.25 0.46
C ASP A 150 3.00 2.07 -0.42
N LEU A 151 3.43 0.85 -0.06
CA LEU A 151 3.02 -0.33 -0.81
C LEU A 151 1.56 -0.65 -0.48
N LYS A 152 0.69 -0.49 -1.48
CA LYS A 152 -0.76 -0.74 -1.43
C LYS A 152 -1.24 -1.18 -2.83
N PRO A 153 -2.41 -1.82 -2.95
CA PRO A 153 -2.89 -2.32 -4.23
C PRO A 153 -2.95 -1.26 -5.33
N ASP A 154 -3.38 -0.03 -5.02
CA ASP A 154 -3.48 1.10 -5.96
C ASP A 154 -2.14 1.46 -6.60
N ASN A 155 -1.04 1.16 -5.91
CA ASN A 155 0.30 1.54 -6.33
C ASN A 155 0.98 0.46 -7.18
N VAL A 156 0.47 -0.77 -7.21
CA VAL A 156 0.99 -1.76 -8.15
C VAL A 156 0.11 -1.69 -9.40
N LEU A 157 0.72 -1.57 -10.58
CA LEU A 157 0.07 -1.25 -11.85
C LEU A 157 0.25 -2.40 -12.80
N ALA A 158 -0.75 -2.66 -13.64
CA ALA A 158 -0.60 -3.76 -14.57
C ALA A 158 -1.48 -3.68 -15.82
N ASN A 159 -1.01 -4.35 -16.85
CA ASN A 159 -1.68 -4.52 -18.14
C ASN A 159 -2.27 -5.92 -18.21
N TRP A 160 -3.46 -6.05 -18.78
CA TRP A 160 -4.10 -7.35 -19.01
C TRP A 160 -5.03 -7.28 -20.21
N HIS A 161 -5.45 -8.45 -20.65
CA HIS A 161 -6.49 -8.59 -21.66
C HIS A 161 -7.26 -9.90 -21.44
N LEU A 162 -8.43 -9.99 -22.06
CA LEU A 162 -9.10 -11.28 -22.29
C LEU A 162 -8.72 -11.75 -23.68
N ASP A 163 -8.50 -13.06 -23.85
CA ASP A 163 -8.43 -13.64 -25.18
C ASP A 163 -9.84 -13.84 -25.77
N GLU A 164 -9.90 -14.43 -26.97
CA GLU A 164 -11.15 -14.72 -27.68
C GLU A 164 -12.05 -15.72 -26.92
N GLU A 165 -11.52 -16.42 -25.91
CA GLU A 165 -12.21 -17.40 -25.07
C GLU A 165 -12.62 -16.80 -23.71
N GLU A 166 -12.54 -15.46 -23.55
CA GLU A 166 -12.76 -14.72 -22.31
C GLU A 166 -11.80 -15.13 -21.17
N LYS A 167 -10.68 -15.77 -21.51
CA LYS A 167 -9.68 -16.15 -20.52
C LYS A 167 -8.82 -14.96 -20.18
N PHE A 168 -8.61 -14.76 -18.89
CA PHE A 168 -7.79 -13.69 -18.37
C PHE A 168 -6.29 -13.93 -18.63
N HIS A 169 -5.64 -12.93 -19.24
CA HIS A 169 -4.20 -12.90 -19.47
C HIS A 169 -3.58 -11.67 -18.84
N LEU A 170 -2.70 -11.91 -17.87
CA LEU A 170 -1.86 -10.88 -17.28
C LEU A 170 -0.71 -10.54 -18.23
N GLY A 171 -0.52 -9.25 -18.49
CA GLY A 171 0.62 -8.69 -19.20
C GLY A 171 1.67 -8.13 -18.23
N LYS A 172 2.14 -6.92 -18.49
CA LYS A 172 3.18 -6.25 -17.68
C LYS A 172 2.64 -5.83 -16.32
N VAL A 173 3.42 -6.04 -15.25
CA VAL A 173 3.19 -5.50 -13.90
C VAL A 173 4.34 -4.57 -13.53
N ALA A 174 4.05 -3.44 -12.90
CA ALA A 174 5.04 -2.49 -12.41
C ALA A 174 4.58 -1.84 -11.10
N LEU A 175 5.49 -1.62 -10.16
CA LEU A 175 5.20 -0.81 -8.98
C LEU A 175 5.34 0.68 -9.32
N GLY A 176 4.35 1.47 -8.95
CA GLY A 176 4.27 2.91 -9.18
C GLY A 176 4.05 3.69 -7.89
N ASP A 177 3.97 5.01 -8.04
CA ASP A 177 3.87 5.98 -6.94
C ASP A 177 5.05 5.97 -5.96
N LEU A 178 6.22 6.29 -6.51
CA LEU A 178 7.51 6.30 -5.81
C LEU A 178 7.82 7.67 -5.16
N ASP A 179 6.83 8.54 -5.01
CA ASP A 179 7.01 9.94 -4.56
C ASP A 179 7.64 10.06 -3.17
N ILE A 180 7.46 9.02 -2.34
CA ILE A 180 7.97 8.95 -0.97
C ILE A 180 8.93 7.78 -0.77
N ALA A 181 9.40 7.16 -1.85
CA ALA A 181 10.37 6.07 -1.76
C ALA A 181 11.70 6.61 -1.22
N LEU A 182 12.34 5.85 -0.33
CA LEU A 182 13.60 6.25 0.29
C LEU A 182 14.70 5.24 0.02
N LYS A 183 15.90 5.79 -0.22
CA LYS A 183 17.14 5.04 -0.18
C LYS A 183 17.67 5.10 1.24
N LEU A 184 17.62 3.98 1.97
CA LEU A 184 18.28 3.91 3.27
C LEU A 184 19.80 3.86 3.08
N GLU A 185 20.48 4.89 3.57
CA GLU A 185 21.91 4.88 3.83
C GLU A 185 22.16 4.14 5.15
N ASP A 186 23.16 3.26 5.18
CA ASP A 186 23.54 2.43 6.33
C ASP A 186 22.48 1.47 6.89
N GLU A 187 21.39 1.20 6.15
CA GLU A 187 20.25 0.37 6.59
C GLU A 187 19.59 0.82 7.91
N LYS A 188 19.82 2.07 8.32
CA LYS A 188 19.27 2.59 9.57
C LYS A 188 17.75 2.77 9.46
N PRO A 189 16.97 2.25 10.40
CA PRO A 189 15.55 2.55 10.48
C PRO A 189 15.31 4.05 10.67
N PHE A 190 14.18 4.56 10.19
CA PHE A 190 13.79 5.94 10.38
C PHE A 190 12.46 6.06 11.13
N ASN A 191 12.22 7.24 11.72
CA ASN A 191 11.11 7.47 12.65
C ASN A 191 10.10 8.48 12.09
N HIS A 192 9.26 8.06 11.14
CA HIS A 192 8.14 8.88 10.65
C HIS A 192 6.94 7.99 10.30
N ARG A 193 5.72 8.50 10.49
CA ARG A 193 4.48 7.86 10.00
C ARG A 193 4.28 8.23 8.54
N ILE A 194 4.52 7.28 7.63
CA ILE A 194 4.50 7.49 6.19
C ILE A 194 3.69 6.37 5.51
N GLY A 195 3.08 6.66 4.36
CA GLY A 195 2.29 5.70 3.57
C GLY A 195 0.83 5.60 4.03
N ASN A 196 0.06 4.71 3.41
CA ASN A 196 -1.34 4.50 3.70
C ASN A 196 -1.54 3.69 5.00
N VAL A 197 -2.33 4.22 5.93
CA VAL A 197 -2.56 3.64 7.27
C VAL A 197 -3.00 2.18 7.24
N MET A 198 -3.77 1.74 6.23
CA MET A 198 -4.26 0.36 6.16
C MET A 198 -3.16 -0.65 5.83
N TRP A 199 -2.04 -0.22 5.26
CA TRP A 199 -1.01 -1.11 4.72
C TRP A 199 0.30 -1.04 5.50
N ARG A 200 0.38 -0.25 6.58
CA ARG A 200 1.60 -0.14 7.39
C ARG A 200 1.74 -1.31 8.36
N SER A 201 2.98 -1.74 8.55
CA SER A 201 3.41 -2.60 9.68
C SER A 201 3.09 -1.98 11.06
N PRO A 202 3.09 -2.76 12.16
CA PRO A 202 2.90 -2.25 13.52
C PRO A 202 3.86 -1.11 13.88
N GLU A 203 5.15 -1.28 13.60
CA GLU A 203 6.16 -0.24 13.82
C GLU A 203 5.96 0.97 12.89
N GLY A 204 5.39 0.75 11.70
CA GLY A 204 4.94 1.79 10.79
C GLY A 204 3.72 2.58 11.26
N GLN A 205 2.76 1.96 11.96
CA GLN A 205 1.64 2.66 12.61
C GLN A 205 2.15 3.67 13.65
N LEU A 206 3.16 3.26 14.40
CA LEU A 206 3.80 4.09 15.43
C LEU A 206 4.73 5.13 14.81
N GLY A 207 5.26 4.86 13.62
CA GLY A 207 6.26 5.69 12.93
C GLY A 207 7.62 5.60 13.62
N LYS A 208 7.97 4.43 14.15
CA LYS A 208 9.19 4.19 14.95
C LYS A 208 9.90 2.97 14.39
N GLY A 209 11.18 3.09 14.08
CA GLY A 209 11.97 1.97 13.58
C GLY A 209 11.50 1.45 12.22
N VAL A 210 10.98 2.31 11.33
CA VAL A 210 10.49 1.90 10.00
C VAL A 210 11.68 1.56 9.10
N GLY A 211 11.62 0.40 8.44
CA GLY A 211 12.73 -0.15 7.65
C GLY A 211 12.28 -1.14 6.58
N LYS A 212 13.23 -1.87 5.98
CA LYS A 212 12.96 -2.87 4.92
C LYS A 212 11.96 -3.95 5.37
N HIS A 213 12.06 -4.38 6.63
CA HIS A 213 11.11 -5.32 7.23
C HIS A 213 9.68 -4.78 7.19
N SER A 214 9.47 -3.46 7.32
CA SER A 214 8.14 -2.86 7.27
C SER A 214 7.50 -3.03 5.89
N GLU A 215 8.28 -3.02 4.81
CA GLU A 215 7.76 -3.31 3.47
C GLU A 215 7.36 -4.76 3.27
N VAL A 216 8.15 -5.69 3.81
CA VAL A 216 7.80 -7.11 3.76
C VAL A 216 6.43 -7.33 4.42
N PHE A 217 6.18 -6.64 5.54
CA PHE A 217 4.88 -6.69 6.21
C PHE A 217 3.76 -6.13 5.32
N SER A 218 3.96 -4.95 4.72
CA SER A 218 2.99 -4.35 3.78
C SER A 218 2.72 -5.26 2.58
N PHE A 219 3.76 -5.93 2.06
CA PHE A 219 3.63 -6.91 0.99
C PHE A 219 2.85 -8.16 1.45
N GLY A 220 3.03 -8.59 2.70
CA GLY A 220 2.21 -9.61 3.34
C GLY A 220 0.73 -9.27 3.37
N LEU A 221 0.40 -8.03 3.75
CA LEU A 221 -0.97 -7.51 3.71
C LEU A 221 -1.52 -7.46 2.29
N LEU A 222 -0.71 -7.02 1.32
CA LEU A 222 -1.07 -7.03 -0.10
C LEU A 222 -1.37 -8.45 -0.58
N CYS A 223 -0.50 -9.43 -0.29
CA CYS A 223 -0.72 -10.83 -0.64
C CYS A 223 -2.01 -11.38 -0.01
N PHE A 224 -2.27 -11.05 1.25
CA PHE A 224 -3.54 -11.42 1.90
C PHE A 224 -4.75 -10.86 1.15
N TYR A 225 -4.75 -9.55 0.84
CA TYR A 225 -5.83 -8.91 0.10
C TYR A 225 -6.04 -9.58 -1.27
N VAL A 226 -4.96 -9.85 -1.98
CA VAL A 226 -4.95 -10.51 -3.28
C VAL A 226 -5.58 -11.90 -3.24
N ILE A 227 -5.18 -12.69 -2.26
CA ILE A 227 -5.59 -14.08 -2.13
C ILE A 227 -7.08 -14.12 -1.79
N THR A 228 -7.52 -13.25 -0.88
CA THR A 228 -8.87 -13.30 -0.31
C THR A 228 -9.88 -12.40 -1.03
N GLY A 229 -9.43 -11.34 -1.69
CA GLY A 229 -10.25 -10.24 -2.19
C GLY A 229 -10.84 -9.35 -1.09
N VAL A 230 -10.39 -9.47 0.17
CA VAL A 230 -11.04 -8.84 1.33
C VAL A 230 -10.18 -7.70 1.88
N GLU A 231 -10.76 -6.49 1.94
CA GLU A 231 -10.17 -5.34 2.62
C GLU A 231 -10.38 -5.41 4.15
N TRP A 232 -9.84 -6.43 4.80
CA TRP A 232 -10.09 -6.71 6.23
C TRP A 232 -9.68 -5.55 7.17
N LEU A 233 -8.66 -4.78 6.78
CA LEU A 233 -8.20 -3.62 7.55
C LEU A 233 -9.04 -2.36 7.31
N HIS A 234 -9.93 -2.34 6.32
CA HIS A 234 -10.82 -1.21 6.08
C HIS A 234 -11.61 -0.86 7.34
N ALA A 235 -11.64 0.43 7.65
CA ALA A 235 -12.43 0.99 8.74
C ALA A 235 -13.13 2.23 8.21
N ASP A 236 -14.30 2.54 8.76
CA ASP A 236 -14.99 3.78 8.46
C ASP A 236 -14.30 4.94 9.18
N PHE A 237 -13.18 5.39 8.61
CA PHE A 237 -12.33 6.43 9.18
C PHE A 237 -13.05 7.76 9.39
N ALA A 238 -14.17 8.01 8.68
CA ALA A 238 -14.94 9.24 8.85
C ALA A 238 -15.70 9.30 10.18
N ASN A 239 -15.97 8.15 10.79
CA ASN A 239 -16.80 8.02 11.99
C ASN A 239 -16.06 7.40 13.17
N LEU A 240 -14.72 7.31 13.12
CA LEU A 240 -13.94 6.78 14.24
C LEU A 240 -13.83 7.82 15.38
N GLU A 241 -14.15 7.38 16.59
CA GLU A 241 -13.90 8.14 17.83
C GLU A 241 -12.43 8.07 18.29
N VAL A 242 -11.64 7.20 17.66
CA VAL A 242 -10.24 6.92 17.97
C VAL A 242 -9.37 7.13 16.73
N GLU A 243 -8.08 7.37 16.95
CA GLU A 243 -7.12 7.52 15.85
C GLU A 243 -7.11 6.26 14.96
N PRO A 244 -7.20 6.40 13.62
CA PRO A 244 -7.13 5.32 12.66
C PRO A 244 -5.97 4.34 12.91
N GLU A 245 -4.78 4.87 13.23
CA GLU A 245 -3.57 4.09 13.52
C GLU A 245 -3.80 3.09 14.65
N SER A 246 -4.50 3.48 15.72
CA SER A 246 -4.76 2.62 16.88
C SER A 246 -5.71 1.47 16.51
N VAL A 247 -6.69 1.74 15.66
CA VAL A 247 -7.63 0.71 15.17
C VAL A 247 -6.90 -0.31 14.31
N ILE A 248 -6.08 0.16 13.37
CA ILE A 248 -5.30 -0.75 12.52
C ILE A 248 -4.28 -1.53 13.36
N LEU A 249 -3.58 -0.87 14.29
CA LEU A 249 -2.62 -1.52 15.17
C LEU A 249 -3.28 -2.61 16.03
N PHE A 250 -4.46 -2.35 16.58
CA PHE A 250 -5.25 -3.36 17.30
C PHE A 250 -5.55 -4.57 16.40
N LYS A 251 -6.10 -4.35 15.19
CA LYS A 251 -6.40 -5.43 14.25
C LYS A 251 -5.16 -6.27 13.93
N LEU A 252 -4.03 -5.62 13.65
CA LEU A 252 -2.76 -6.31 13.34
C LEU A 252 -2.28 -7.17 14.51
N LEU A 253 -2.34 -6.65 15.75
CA LEU A 253 -1.96 -7.41 16.94
C LEU A 253 -2.93 -8.57 17.23
N SER A 254 -4.22 -8.38 17.01
CA SER A 254 -5.24 -9.43 17.14
C SER A 254 -4.98 -10.61 16.21
N ALA A 255 -4.65 -10.31 14.94
CA ALA A 255 -4.43 -11.35 13.94
C ALA A 255 -3.06 -12.03 14.06
N PHE A 256 -1.98 -11.25 14.22
CA PHE A 256 -0.60 -11.75 14.12
C PHE A 256 0.11 -11.89 15.46
N GLY A 257 -0.61 -11.69 16.57
CA GLY A 257 -0.12 -11.90 17.93
C GLY A 257 0.40 -13.32 18.18
N PRO A 258 1.12 -13.53 19.30
CA PRO A 258 1.24 -12.61 20.45
C PRO A 258 2.22 -11.45 20.23
N LEU A 259 2.03 -10.36 20.98
CA LEU A 259 2.97 -9.23 21.01
C LEU A 259 4.34 -9.69 21.53
N PRO A 260 5.41 -9.64 20.71
CA PRO A 260 6.75 -9.98 21.19
C PRO A 260 7.41 -8.78 21.89
N ASP A 261 8.20 -9.06 22.93
CA ASP A 261 9.03 -8.04 23.59
C ASP A 261 10.00 -7.37 22.61
N GLU A 262 10.44 -8.11 21.59
CA GLU A 262 11.31 -7.63 20.52
C GLU A 262 10.69 -6.47 19.74
N LEU A 263 9.37 -6.47 19.47
CA LEU A 263 8.71 -5.35 18.81
C LEU A 263 8.74 -4.09 19.69
N VAL A 264 8.47 -4.26 20.99
CA VAL A 264 8.50 -3.13 21.95
C VAL A 264 9.91 -2.55 22.07
N LYS A 265 10.93 -3.42 22.11
CA LYS A 265 12.34 -3.01 22.11
C LYS A 265 12.74 -2.32 20.80
N HIS A 266 12.27 -2.81 19.66
CA HIS A 266 12.56 -2.24 18.34
C HIS A 266 12.01 -0.82 18.19
N VAL A 267 10.78 -0.59 18.63
CA VAL A 267 10.13 0.72 18.64
C VAL A 267 10.88 1.72 19.54
N ASN A 268 11.45 1.24 20.66
CA ASN A 268 12.32 1.99 21.58
C ASN A 268 11.75 3.36 21.99
N ASP A 269 10.47 3.39 22.33
CA ASP A 269 9.72 4.60 22.70
C ASP A 269 8.74 4.24 23.81
N ALA A 270 8.76 4.99 24.92
CA ALA A 270 8.04 4.63 26.15
C ALA A 270 6.53 4.63 25.95
N GLU A 271 5.99 5.72 25.37
CA GLU A 271 4.55 5.87 25.10
C GLU A 271 4.06 4.82 24.10
N SER A 272 4.81 4.62 23.01
CA SER A 272 4.48 3.61 22.00
C SER A 272 4.52 2.18 22.59
N GLY A 273 5.49 1.91 23.48
CA GLY A 273 5.60 0.62 24.17
C GLY A 273 4.50 0.40 25.20
N GLU A 274 4.01 1.44 25.87
CA GLU A 274 2.84 1.37 26.74
C GLU A 274 1.57 1.09 25.93
N LEU A 275 1.37 1.78 24.80
CA LEU A 275 0.26 1.54 23.89
C LEU A 275 0.22 0.09 23.39
N LEU A 276 1.34 -0.44 22.89
CA LEU A 276 1.43 -1.82 22.42
C LEU A 276 1.00 -2.82 23.51
N ARG A 277 1.51 -2.64 24.74
CA ARG A 277 1.18 -3.52 25.87
C ARG A 277 -0.28 -3.39 26.28
N ALA A 278 -0.83 -2.18 26.31
CA ALA A 278 -2.23 -1.95 26.66
C ALA A 278 -3.17 -2.60 25.64
N LEU A 279 -2.89 -2.45 24.33
CA LEU A 279 -3.66 -3.11 23.27
C LEU A 279 -3.55 -4.63 23.38
N TRP A 280 -2.34 -5.17 23.55
CA TRP A 280 -2.14 -6.61 23.67
C TRP A 280 -2.82 -7.19 24.91
N GLN A 281 -2.81 -6.48 26.04
CA GLN A 281 -3.54 -6.90 27.23
C GLN A 281 -5.03 -7.05 26.92
N ALA A 282 -5.65 -6.03 26.33
CA ALA A 282 -7.07 -6.07 25.96
C ALA A 282 -7.39 -7.21 24.99
N ILE A 283 -6.52 -7.48 24.01
CA ILE A 283 -6.67 -8.59 23.06
C ILE A 283 -6.55 -9.95 23.77
N SER A 284 -5.58 -10.09 24.68
CA SER A 284 -5.33 -11.34 25.39
C SER A 284 -6.40 -11.69 26.42
N GLU A 285 -7.13 -10.68 26.91
CA GLU A 285 -8.28 -10.85 27.81
C GLU A 285 -9.59 -11.16 27.05
N ASP A 286 -9.61 -10.96 25.73
CA ASP A 286 -10.76 -11.29 24.88
C ASP A 286 -10.71 -12.75 24.41
N GLU A 287 -11.48 -13.62 25.09
CA GLU A 287 -11.61 -15.03 24.74
C GLU A 287 -12.23 -15.28 23.36
N THR A 288 -12.80 -14.26 22.71
CA THR A 288 -13.39 -14.37 21.37
C THR A 288 -12.42 -14.01 20.25
N ASN A 289 -11.21 -13.53 20.57
CA ASN A 289 -10.22 -13.13 19.58
C ASN A 289 -9.67 -14.34 18.80
N GLU A 290 -9.91 -14.38 17.49
CA GLU A 290 -9.38 -15.39 16.57
C GLU A 290 -8.06 -14.93 15.94
N THR A 291 -6.98 -15.68 16.17
CA THR A 291 -5.68 -15.41 15.51
C THR A 291 -5.73 -15.82 14.04
N PHE A 292 -4.86 -15.24 13.22
CA PHE A 292 -4.81 -15.45 11.78
C PHE A 292 -4.70 -16.94 11.38
N ASP A 293 -3.94 -17.72 12.14
CA ASP A 293 -3.75 -19.15 11.86
C ASP A 293 -5.07 -19.94 11.92
N SER A 294 -5.99 -19.51 12.79
CA SER A 294 -7.31 -20.13 12.99
C SER A 294 -8.34 -19.80 11.90
N TRP A 295 -8.06 -18.84 11.01
CA TRP A 295 -9.04 -18.40 10.01
C TRP A 295 -9.33 -19.50 8.98
N SER A 296 -10.59 -19.93 8.88
CA SER A 296 -10.93 -21.10 8.08
C SER A 296 -10.96 -20.85 6.57
N SER A 297 -10.65 -21.89 5.79
CA SER A 297 -10.87 -21.90 4.33
C SER A 297 -12.35 -21.80 3.95
N ASP A 298 -13.27 -22.13 4.87
CA ASP A 298 -14.70 -21.95 4.65
C ASP A 298 -15.06 -20.47 4.55
N THR A 299 -14.33 -19.61 5.28
CA THR A 299 -14.49 -18.15 5.22
C THR A 299 -13.63 -17.53 4.12
N PHE A 300 -12.44 -18.08 3.89
CA PHE A 300 -11.49 -17.60 2.89
C PHE A 300 -11.00 -18.77 2.00
N PRO A 301 -11.74 -19.12 0.93
CA PRO A 301 -11.46 -20.33 0.14
C PRO A 301 -10.05 -20.44 -0.44
N ASN A 302 -9.41 -19.30 -0.72
CA ASN A 302 -8.06 -19.25 -1.28
C ASN A 302 -6.96 -19.14 -0.21
N LEU A 303 -7.31 -19.03 1.07
CA LEU A 303 -6.36 -18.91 2.18
C LEU A 303 -6.01 -20.29 2.73
N ASP A 304 -5.34 -21.10 1.92
CA ASP A 304 -4.86 -22.42 2.30
C ASP A 304 -3.66 -22.36 3.26
N ASN A 305 -3.17 -23.52 3.70
CA ASN A 305 -2.07 -23.60 4.66
C ASN A 305 -0.75 -23.02 4.10
N GLU A 306 -0.51 -23.12 2.80
CA GLU A 306 0.70 -22.60 2.16
C GLU A 306 0.65 -21.08 2.06
N ALA A 307 -0.51 -20.54 1.67
CA ALA A 307 -0.81 -19.10 1.68
C ALA A 307 -0.67 -18.51 3.09
N LYS A 308 -1.24 -19.17 4.09
CA LYS A 308 -1.11 -18.75 5.50
C LYS A 308 0.34 -18.76 5.96
N ARG A 309 1.09 -19.83 5.66
CA ARG A 309 2.52 -19.92 6.00
C ARG A 309 3.27 -18.74 5.40
N LEU A 310 3.07 -18.45 4.12
CA LEU A 310 3.75 -17.36 3.43
C LEU A 310 3.41 -16.00 4.06
N ILE A 311 2.13 -15.74 4.31
CA ILE A 311 1.67 -14.50 4.94
C ILE A 311 2.29 -14.35 6.34
N LEU A 312 2.25 -15.38 7.18
CA LEU A 312 2.85 -15.34 8.53
C LEU A 312 4.37 -15.10 8.53
N ARG A 313 5.09 -15.60 7.51
CA ARG A 313 6.52 -15.29 7.34
C ARG A 313 6.76 -13.80 7.08
N MET A 314 5.83 -13.14 6.38
CA MET A 314 5.88 -11.72 6.05
C MET A 314 5.32 -10.82 7.17
N THR A 315 4.31 -11.29 7.92
CA THR A 315 3.62 -10.51 8.95
C THR A 315 4.07 -10.82 10.38
N ASN A 316 5.26 -11.41 10.54
CA ASN A 316 5.84 -11.63 11.86
C ASN A 316 6.00 -10.28 12.60
N LEU A 317 5.46 -10.21 13.83
CA LEU A 317 5.49 -9.00 14.65
C LEU A 317 6.90 -8.66 15.13
N ASP A 318 7.82 -9.63 15.23
CA ASP A 318 9.24 -9.40 15.50
C ASP A 318 9.95 -8.97 14.19
N PRO A 319 10.36 -7.70 14.05
CA PRO A 319 10.93 -7.20 12.80
C PRO A 319 12.20 -7.94 12.36
N ALA A 320 12.97 -8.49 13.32
CA ALA A 320 14.21 -9.20 13.04
C ALA A 320 13.98 -10.65 12.59
N LYS A 321 12.81 -11.24 12.89
CA LYS A 321 12.43 -12.60 12.45
C LYS A 321 11.56 -12.61 11.20
N ARG A 322 11.16 -11.43 10.72
CA ARG A 322 10.42 -11.29 9.46
C ARG A 322 11.31 -11.72 8.30
N ALA A 323 10.77 -12.55 7.41
CA ALA A 323 11.54 -13.05 6.28
C ALA A 323 12.03 -11.90 5.39
N SER A 324 13.19 -12.06 4.76
CA SER A 324 13.63 -11.08 3.76
C SER A 324 12.79 -11.18 2.49
N MET A 325 12.69 -10.08 1.72
CA MET A 325 11.99 -10.12 0.43
C MET A 325 12.60 -11.16 -0.53
N SER A 326 13.92 -11.34 -0.50
CA SER A 326 14.61 -12.39 -1.26
C SER A 326 14.16 -13.80 -0.86
N ASP A 327 14.01 -14.07 0.44
CA ASP A 327 13.57 -15.38 0.91
C ASP A 327 12.10 -15.65 0.59
N ILE A 328 11.27 -14.60 0.69
CA ILE A 328 9.84 -14.67 0.33
C ILE A 328 9.69 -14.99 -1.14
N MET A 329 10.53 -14.43 -2.00
CA MET A 329 10.39 -14.58 -3.43
C MET A 329 11.01 -15.85 -3.98
N ALA A 330 11.87 -16.49 -3.19
CA ALA A 330 12.35 -17.86 -3.41
C ALA A 330 11.46 -18.92 -2.73
N ASP A 331 10.36 -18.53 -2.07
CA ASP A 331 9.45 -19.46 -1.40
C ASP A 331 8.75 -20.39 -2.39
N THR A 332 8.54 -21.65 -1.99
CA THR A 332 7.93 -22.67 -2.82
C THR A 332 6.45 -22.41 -3.13
N TYR A 333 5.79 -21.50 -2.41
CA TYR A 333 4.41 -21.07 -2.69
C TYR A 333 4.22 -20.58 -4.14
N TRP A 334 5.27 -20.04 -4.76
CA TRP A 334 5.20 -19.50 -6.12
C TRP A 334 5.36 -20.53 -7.23
N ASN A 335 5.66 -21.80 -6.89
CA ASN A 335 6.02 -22.85 -7.86
C ASN A 335 4.83 -23.66 -8.37
#